data_AF-A0ABD0LNP8-F1
#
_entry.id   AF-A0ABD0LNP8-F1
#
_cell.length_a   1.000
_cell.length_b   1.000
_cell.length_c   1.000
_cell.angle_alpha   90.00
_cell.angle_beta   90.00
_cell.angle_gamma   90.00
#
_symmetry.space_group_name_H-M   'P 1'
#
loop_
_entity.id
_entity.type
_entity.pdbx_description
1 polymer ?
#
loop_
_entity_poly.entity_id
_entity_poly.type
_entity_poly.pdbx_seq_one_letter_code
_entity_poly.pdbx_strand_id
1 'polypeptide(L)'
;CSDGFWGQNCGIQCGWCRENGPCDSNTGQCLAGCKDGWTGDNCLTSTKGSIPAVTPVNFRKSARSRSPLVMRRCYNGTWGPYCMRNCGHCLGNNSCEKDSGFCEPAGRCKPGWTGDRCQYRLFQAPNGTWLQPFCNVRCWRCDRSGKCIGRKRCKGGYYGDQCENICPNDKWGVDCRYNCPPLCNPPPSQTVMGKNVMRPCDIQTGWCMVGCSWMKDGRALGRDSDNLDVSVVYHSILVN
;
A
#
# COMPACT_ATOMS: atom_id res chain seq x y z
N CYS A 1 6.36 -6.62 24.16
CA CYS A 1 7.00 -5.52 23.42
C CYS A 1 8.24 -5.06 24.15
N SER A 2 9.22 -4.46 23.48
CA SER A 2 10.38 -3.86 24.16
C SER A 2 9.93 -2.74 25.09
N ASP A 3 10.71 -2.47 26.14
CA ASP A 3 10.43 -1.41 27.10
C ASP A 3 10.16 -0.08 26.41
N GLY A 4 9.04 0.55 26.78
CA GLY A 4 8.59 1.79 26.15
C GLY A 4 7.63 1.63 24.97
N PHE A 5 7.21 0.40 24.63
CA PHE A 5 6.25 0.14 23.56
C PHE A 5 5.15 -0.86 23.94
N TRP A 6 3.97 -0.72 23.33
CA TRP A 6 2.80 -1.56 23.56
C TRP A 6 1.91 -1.71 22.32
N GLY A 7 0.87 -2.55 22.43
CA GLY A 7 -0.16 -2.77 21.41
C GLY A 7 0.23 -3.78 20.34
N GLN A 8 -0.67 -4.02 19.38
CA GLN A 8 -0.46 -5.02 18.33
C GLN A 8 0.74 -4.64 17.46
N ASN A 9 1.74 -5.53 17.40
CA ASN A 9 3.05 -5.32 16.76
C ASN A 9 3.97 -4.27 17.44
N CYS A 10 3.72 -3.87 18.68
CA CYS A 10 4.60 -2.98 19.45
C CYS A 10 4.84 -1.61 18.78
N GLY A 11 3.88 -1.15 17.97
CA GLY A 11 3.99 0.10 17.22
C GLY A 11 3.63 1.35 18.02
N ILE A 12 3.14 1.20 19.26
CA ILE A 12 2.64 2.31 20.08
C ILE A 12 3.63 2.58 21.20
N GLN A 13 4.12 3.81 21.31
CA GLN A 13 5.03 4.20 22.39
C GLN A 13 4.25 4.40 23.71
N CYS A 14 4.83 3.99 24.83
CA CYS A 14 4.30 4.25 26.16
C CYS A 14 4.14 5.76 26.41
N GLY A 15 3.11 6.13 27.18
CA GLY A 15 2.91 7.52 27.58
C GLY A 15 3.85 7.97 28.69
N TRP A 16 3.47 9.05 29.38
CA TRP A 16 4.32 9.68 30.39
C TRP A 16 4.22 9.00 31.75
N CYS A 17 4.67 7.74 31.80
CA CYS A 17 4.76 6.96 33.02
C CYS A 17 5.77 7.59 34.00
N ARG A 18 5.45 7.54 35.30
CA ARG A 18 6.31 8.03 36.38
C ARG A 18 7.71 7.38 36.31
N GLU A 19 8.75 8.14 36.65
CA GLU A 19 10.16 7.67 36.66
C GLU A 19 10.70 7.10 35.33
N ASN A 20 10.07 7.43 34.18
CA ASN A 20 10.39 6.79 32.88
C ASN A 20 10.18 5.26 32.91
N GLY A 21 9.34 4.75 33.81
CA GLY A 21 9.05 3.32 33.90
C GLY A 21 8.36 2.78 32.63
N PRO A 22 8.53 1.49 32.33
CA PRO A 22 7.84 0.84 31.23
C PRO A 22 6.33 0.79 31.48
N CYS A 23 5.54 0.85 30.40
CA CYS A 23 4.10 0.59 30.46
C CYS A 23 3.80 -0.88 30.15
N ASP A 24 2.61 -1.34 30.51
CA ASP A 24 2.15 -2.69 30.17
C ASP A 24 2.19 -2.90 28.66
N SER A 25 2.85 -3.97 28.23
CA SER A 25 3.13 -4.20 26.81
C SER A 25 1.89 -4.56 25.97
N ASN A 26 0.76 -4.90 26.61
CA ASN A 26 -0.49 -5.25 25.94
C ASN A 26 -1.50 -4.10 26.02
N THR A 27 -1.60 -3.41 27.16
CA THR A 27 -2.63 -2.38 27.41
C THR A 27 -2.10 -0.96 27.35
N GLY A 28 -0.78 -0.77 27.44
CA GLY A 28 -0.16 0.56 27.48
C GLY A 28 -0.27 1.27 28.82
N GLN A 29 -0.76 0.59 29.86
CA GLN A 29 -1.03 1.19 31.15
C GLN A 29 0.26 1.42 31.95
N CYS A 30 0.39 2.59 32.58
CA CYS A 30 1.53 2.89 33.45
C CYS A 30 1.29 2.33 34.86
N LEU A 31 2.02 1.29 35.25
CA LEU A 31 1.84 0.60 36.54
C LEU A 31 2.12 1.50 37.77
N ALA A 32 3.07 2.43 37.65
CA ALA A 32 3.43 3.40 38.69
C ALA A 32 2.64 4.73 38.60
N GLY A 33 1.63 4.78 37.72
CA GLY A 33 0.86 5.99 37.43
C GLY A 33 1.61 7.02 36.56
N CYS A 34 0.99 8.18 36.40
CA CYS A 34 1.46 9.23 35.50
C CYS A 34 2.44 10.19 36.16
N LYS A 35 3.30 10.79 35.34
CA LYS A 35 4.07 11.99 35.71
C LYS A 35 3.14 13.18 35.96
N ASP A 36 3.61 14.12 36.77
CA ASP A 36 2.87 15.34 37.08
C ASP A 36 2.46 16.09 35.80
N GLY A 37 1.17 16.41 35.70
CA GLY A 37 0.59 17.03 34.51
C GLY A 37 0.02 16.07 33.48
N TRP A 38 0.03 14.75 33.74
CA TRP A 38 -0.53 13.71 32.88
C TRP A 38 -1.55 12.83 33.63
N THR A 39 -2.53 12.30 32.90
CA THR A 39 -3.65 11.49 33.41
C THR A 39 -4.15 10.51 32.34
N GLY A 40 -5.11 9.67 32.72
CA GLY A 40 -5.58 8.51 31.97
C GLY A 40 -4.69 7.28 32.19
N ASP A 41 -5.19 6.09 31.86
CA ASP A 41 -4.54 4.81 32.18
C ASP A 41 -3.16 4.67 31.53
N ASN A 42 -3.01 5.22 30.33
CA ASN A 42 -1.77 5.23 29.56
C ASN A 42 -1.00 6.56 29.63
N CYS A 43 -1.42 7.51 30.48
CA CYS A 43 -0.74 8.79 30.69
C CYS A 43 -0.46 9.58 29.41
N LEU A 44 -1.40 9.51 28.44
CA LEU A 44 -1.36 10.26 27.19
C LEU A 44 -2.16 11.58 27.26
N THR A 45 -2.94 11.78 28.32
CA THR A 45 -3.80 12.96 28.46
C THR A 45 -3.15 13.94 29.42
N SER A 46 -2.98 15.22 29.05
CA SER A 46 -2.46 16.22 29.98
C SER A 46 -3.56 16.81 30.86
N THR A 47 -3.32 16.93 32.17
CA THR A 47 -4.27 17.56 33.12
C THR A 47 -4.26 19.07 33.06
N LYS A 48 -3.36 19.70 32.30
CA LYS A 48 -3.33 21.16 32.09
C LYS A 48 -4.19 21.62 30.89
N GLY A 49 -5.17 20.82 30.49
CA GLY A 49 -6.01 21.08 29.32
C GLY A 49 -7.45 20.59 29.51
N SER A 50 -8.24 21.32 30.29
CA SER A 50 -9.69 21.37 30.07
C SER A 50 -10.03 22.79 29.63
N ILE A 51 -10.49 22.94 28.38
CA ILE A 51 -11.30 24.09 28.00
C ILE A 51 -12.72 23.55 27.76
N PRO A 52 -13.75 24.10 28.44
CA PRO A 52 -15.14 23.67 28.25
C PRO A 52 -15.63 24.03 26.84
N ALA A 53 -16.69 23.34 26.40
CA ALA A 53 -17.31 23.46 25.09
C ALA A 53 -17.40 24.92 24.58
N VAL A 54 -16.86 25.15 23.39
CA VAL A 54 -16.81 26.47 22.74
C VAL A 54 -18.22 26.86 22.28
N THR A 55 -18.81 27.90 22.88
CA THR A 55 -19.88 28.68 22.22
C THR A 55 -19.22 29.68 21.24
N PRO A 56 -19.81 29.93 20.05
CA PRO A 56 -19.15 30.75 19.04
C PRO A 56 -19.26 32.24 19.41
N VAL A 57 -18.14 32.90 19.65
CA VAL A 57 -18.09 34.36 19.79
C VAL A 57 -17.41 34.96 18.57
N ASN A 58 -18.15 35.85 17.89
CA ASN A 58 -17.75 36.57 16.68
C ASN A 58 -16.49 37.43 16.92
N PHE A 59 -15.45 37.20 16.12
CA PHE A 59 -14.23 38.00 16.14
C PHE A 59 -14.48 39.40 15.55
N ARG A 60 -14.42 40.44 16.39
CA ARG A 60 -14.06 41.79 15.92
C ARG A 60 -12.54 41.92 15.97
N LYS A 61 -11.94 42.13 14.79
CA LYS A 61 -10.53 42.53 14.66
C LYS A 61 -10.33 43.87 15.35
N SER A 62 -9.51 43.92 16.39
CA SER A 62 -8.86 45.16 16.82
C SER A 62 -7.39 44.92 17.08
N ALA A 63 -6.59 45.78 16.46
CA ALA A 63 -5.15 45.84 16.57
C ALA A 63 -4.76 46.32 17.98
N ARG A 64 -3.72 45.69 18.55
CA ARG A 64 -3.12 45.93 19.89
C ARG A 64 -3.80 45.21 21.06
N SER A 65 -3.54 43.92 21.17
CA SER A 65 -3.20 43.34 22.48
C SER A 65 -1.94 42.49 22.33
N ARG A 66 -0.88 42.83 23.09
CA ARG A 66 0.17 41.86 23.40
C ARG A 66 -0.43 40.89 24.41
N SER A 67 -1.09 39.84 23.91
CA SER A 67 -1.59 38.74 24.72
C SER A 67 -0.47 37.72 24.96
N PRO A 68 -0.07 37.42 26.21
CA PRO A 68 1.04 36.51 26.49
C PRO A 68 0.54 35.07 26.60
N LEU A 69 0.12 34.48 25.48
CA LEU A 69 0.22 33.04 25.23
C LEU A 69 0.39 32.86 23.71
N VAL A 70 1.54 33.31 23.20
CA VAL A 70 2.03 32.75 21.94
C VAL A 70 2.30 31.28 22.23
N MET A 71 1.33 30.41 21.92
CA MET A 71 1.64 29.02 21.64
C MET A 71 2.72 29.09 20.56
N ARG A 72 3.97 28.84 20.94
CA ARG A 72 5.11 28.96 20.01
C ARG A 72 4.71 28.13 18.80
N ARG A 73 4.51 28.79 17.65
CA ARG A 73 4.25 28.09 16.40
C ARG A 73 5.32 27.02 16.28
N CYS A 74 4.93 25.78 15.97
CA CYS A 74 5.89 24.70 15.89
C CYS A 74 7.01 25.05 14.92
N TYR A 75 8.25 24.71 15.29
CA TYR A 75 9.40 24.96 14.44
C TYR A 75 9.24 24.18 13.11
N ASN A 76 10.01 24.56 12.09
CA ASN A 76 9.94 23.85 10.81
C ASN A 76 10.30 22.37 11.03
N GLY A 77 9.48 21.47 10.48
CA GLY A 77 9.61 20.04 10.73
C GLY A 77 8.77 19.49 11.89
N THR A 78 8.00 20.30 12.62
CA THR A 78 7.07 19.80 13.67
C THR A 78 5.66 20.40 13.60
N TRP A 79 4.70 19.65 14.16
CA TRP A 79 3.27 19.97 14.21
C TRP A 79 2.57 19.33 15.42
N GLY A 80 1.30 19.67 15.60
CA GLY A 80 0.41 19.12 16.62
C GLY A 80 0.61 19.76 18.01
N PRO A 81 -0.10 19.26 19.03
CA PRO A 81 -0.01 19.80 20.38
C PRO A 81 1.43 19.67 20.90
N TYR A 82 1.96 20.78 21.42
CA TYR A 82 3.33 20.88 21.95
C TYR A 82 4.45 20.54 20.93
N CYS A 83 4.14 20.49 19.63
CA CYS A 83 5.13 20.24 18.57
C CYS A 83 5.85 18.89 18.67
N MET A 84 5.21 17.92 19.31
CA MET A 84 5.79 16.58 19.53
C MET A 84 5.72 15.69 18.29
N ARG A 85 5.01 16.09 17.23
CA ARG A 85 4.90 15.31 15.99
C ARG A 85 5.83 15.91 14.95
N ASN A 86 6.64 15.05 14.32
CA ASN A 86 7.46 15.45 13.20
C ASN A 86 6.62 15.52 11.91
N CYS A 87 6.88 16.52 11.07
CA CYS A 87 6.39 16.54 9.70
C CYS A 87 6.95 15.33 8.94
N GLY A 88 6.18 14.78 8.02
CA GLY A 88 6.72 13.78 7.09
C GLY A 88 7.59 14.40 6.01
N HIS A 89 7.79 13.66 4.93
CA HIS A 89 8.71 14.05 3.85
C HIS A 89 8.09 15.04 2.85
N CYS A 90 7.57 16.16 3.35
CA CYS A 90 7.00 17.23 2.53
C CYS A 90 8.07 17.89 1.64
N LEU A 91 7.68 18.28 0.42
CA LEU A 91 8.52 19.07 -0.48
C LEU A 91 8.61 20.53 0.00
N GLY A 92 9.80 21.15 -0.02
CA GLY A 92 9.99 22.53 0.45
C GLY A 92 10.33 22.62 1.94
N ASN A 93 11.59 22.36 2.29
CA ASN A 93 12.17 22.51 3.63
C ASN A 93 11.47 21.74 4.78
N ASN A 94 10.79 20.62 4.49
CA ASN A 94 10.04 19.82 5.47
C ASN A 94 9.01 20.64 6.27
N SER A 95 8.45 21.68 5.67
CA SER A 95 7.37 22.45 6.30
C SER A 95 6.03 21.74 6.10
N CYS A 96 5.24 21.63 7.17
CA CYS A 96 3.88 21.11 7.15
C CYS A 96 2.98 22.05 7.96
N GLU A 97 1.66 21.92 7.77
CA GLU A 97 0.66 22.64 8.53
C GLU A 97 0.81 22.34 10.04
N LYS A 98 0.82 23.40 10.86
CA LYS A 98 1.27 23.31 12.25
C LYS A 98 0.28 22.58 13.18
N ASP A 99 -0.99 22.56 12.83
CA ASP A 99 -2.02 21.92 13.66
C ASP A 99 -2.25 20.45 13.24
N SER A 100 -2.16 20.17 11.95
CA SER A 100 -2.62 18.91 11.35
C SER A 100 -1.50 18.02 10.81
N GLY A 101 -0.33 18.60 10.52
CA GLY A 101 0.80 17.93 9.86
C GLY A 101 0.66 17.73 8.36
N PHE A 102 -0.37 18.27 7.70
CA PHE A 102 -0.56 18.13 6.27
C PHE A 102 0.54 18.87 5.48
N CYS A 103 1.02 18.25 4.42
CA CYS A 103 1.97 18.90 3.52
C CYS A 103 1.22 19.81 2.53
N GLU A 104 1.65 21.06 2.37
CA GLU A 104 1.01 22.02 1.47
C GLU A 104 1.79 22.29 0.16
N PRO A 105 1.06 22.34 -0.98
CA PRO A 105 -0.31 21.90 -1.18
C PRO A 105 -0.41 20.38 -1.01
N ALA A 106 -1.64 19.93 -0.73
CA ALA A 106 -1.95 18.54 -0.38
C ALA A 106 -1.21 17.54 -1.29
N GLY A 107 -0.34 16.73 -0.68
CA GLY A 107 0.39 15.66 -1.38
C GLY A 107 1.67 16.09 -2.11
N ARG A 108 2.20 17.31 -1.92
CA ARG A 108 3.58 17.64 -2.35
C ARG A 108 4.61 16.90 -1.49
N CYS A 109 4.88 15.65 -1.84
CA CYS A 109 5.89 14.82 -1.20
C CYS A 109 7.22 14.85 -1.96
N LYS A 110 8.32 14.64 -1.23
CA LYS A 110 9.62 14.32 -1.82
C LYS A 110 9.52 13.03 -2.66
N PRO A 111 10.36 12.87 -3.70
CA PRO A 111 10.41 11.64 -4.49
C PRO A 111 10.52 10.41 -3.60
N GLY A 112 9.69 9.39 -3.87
CA GLY A 112 9.65 8.17 -3.06
C GLY A 112 8.80 8.24 -1.80
N TRP A 113 8.04 9.31 -1.57
CA TRP A 113 7.11 9.45 -0.44
C TRP A 113 5.69 9.77 -0.91
N THR A 114 4.70 9.35 -0.13
CA THR A 114 3.27 9.56 -0.41
C THR A 114 2.46 9.67 0.89
N GLY A 115 1.18 9.96 0.74
CA GLY A 115 0.27 10.30 1.84
C GLY A 115 0.04 11.80 1.93
N ASP A 116 -0.98 12.16 2.68
CA ASP A 116 -1.40 13.53 2.96
C ASP A 116 -0.40 14.31 3.85
N ARG A 117 0.39 13.57 4.63
CA ARG A 117 1.51 14.08 5.43
C ARG A 117 2.86 13.56 4.93
N CYS A 118 2.92 12.92 3.76
CA CYS A 118 4.13 12.28 3.22
C CYS A 118 4.82 11.32 4.20
N GLN A 119 4.02 10.58 4.95
CA GLN A 119 4.43 9.67 6.01
C GLN A 119 4.76 8.26 5.49
N TYR A 120 4.44 7.96 4.24
CA TYR A 120 4.55 6.63 3.66
C TYR A 120 5.64 6.57 2.59
N ARG A 121 6.59 5.63 2.73
CA ARG A 121 7.63 5.39 1.72
C ARG A 121 7.07 4.56 0.57
N LEU A 122 7.35 4.96 -0.66
CA LEU A 122 7.04 4.21 -1.87
C LEU A 122 8.10 3.12 -2.11
N PHE A 123 7.68 1.94 -2.54
CA PHE A 123 8.60 0.88 -3.00
C PHE A 123 8.97 1.15 -4.46
N GLN A 124 10.27 1.11 -4.78
CA GLN A 124 10.74 1.27 -6.16
C GLN A 124 10.86 -0.12 -6.80
N ALA A 125 10.02 -0.40 -7.79
CA ALA A 125 10.12 -1.64 -8.55
C ALA A 125 11.38 -1.66 -9.44
N PRO A 126 11.85 -2.84 -9.90
CA PRO A 126 13.04 -2.96 -10.75
C PRO A 126 12.99 -2.15 -12.06
N ASN A 127 11.78 -1.82 -12.52
CA ASN A 127 11.54 -0.97 -13.69
C ASN A 127 11.49 0.54 -13.36
N GLY A 128 11.88 0.95 -12.15
CA GLY A 128 11.90 2.34 -11.70
C GLY A 128 10.54 2.92 -11.29
N THR A 129 9.46 2.13 -11.31
CA THR A 129 8.12 2.63 -10.94
C THR A 129 7.96 2.72 -9.41
N TRP A 130 7.39 3.83 -8.93
CA TRP A 130 7.10 4.05 -7.51
C TRP A 130 5.72 3.49 -7.15
N LEU A 131 5.65 2.59 -6.17
CA LEU A 131 4.45 1.89 -5.75
C LEU A 131 4.05 2.31 -4.33
N GLN A 132 2.76 2.58 -4.12
CA GLN A 132 2.22 2.92 -2.81
C GLN A 132 2.33 1.71 -1.85
N PRO A 133 2.67 1.92 -0.56
CA PRO A 133 2.94 0.81 0.36
C PRO A 133 1.72 -0.06 0.68
N PHE A 134 0.51 0.47 0.51
CA PHE A 134 -0.75 -0.27 0.69
C PHE A 134 -1.30 -0.83 -0.63
N CYS A 135 -0.64 -0.54 -1.74
CA CYS A 135 -1.11 -0.90 -3.06
C CYS A 135 -0.40 -2.15 -3.54
N ASN A 136 -1.15 -3.22 -3.80
CA ASN A 136 -0.58 -4.40 -4.39
C ASN A 136 0.05 -4.05 -5.75
N VAL A 137 1.26 -4.53 -6.01
CA VAL A 137 1.98 -4.31 -7.28
C VAL A 137 1.22 -4.85 -8.49
N ARG A 138 0.25 -5.74 -8.24
CA ARG A 138 -0.68 -6.33 -9.22
C ARG A 138 -1.89 -5.43 -9.50
N CYS A 139 -2.13 -4.37 -8.73
CA CYS A 139 -3.10 -3.33 -9.08
C CYS A 139 -2.57 -2.48 -10.26
N TRP A 140 -3.48 -1.92 -11.06
CA TRP A 140 -3.15 -0.77 -11.92
C TRP A 140 -3.17 0.55 -11.14
N ARG A 141 -4.17 0.72 -10.27
CA ARG A 141 -4.35 1.82 -9.32
C ARG A 141 -5.11 1.30 -8.11
N CYS A 142 -4.97 1.96 -6.97
CA CYS A 142 -5.66 1.63 -5.73
C CYS A 142 -6.06 2.89 -4.97
N ASP A 143 -6.99 2.74 -4.02
CA ASP A 143 -7.37 3.79 -3.08
C ASP A 143 -6.50 3.77 -1.81
N ARG A 144 -6.86 4.61 -0.83
CA ARG A 144 -6.13 4.73 0.45
C ARG A 144 -6.24 3.50 1.35
N SER A 145 -7.22 2.62 1.12
CA SER A 145 -7.37 1.35 1.83
C SER A 145 -6.55 0.20 1.20
N GLY A 146 -5.91 0.47 0.05
CA GLY A 146 -5.21 -0.54 -0.73
C GLY A 146 -6.10 -1.30 -1.73
N LYS A 147 -7.40 -1.00 -1.77
CA LYS A 147 -8.34 -1.60 -2.73
C LYS A 147 -8.03 -1.12 -4.14
N CYS A 148 -7.87 -2.04 -5.08
CA CYS A 148 -7.61 -1.69 -6.47
C CYS A 148 -8.87 -1.07 -7.10
N ILE A 149 -8.71 0.07 -7.77
CA ILE A 149 -9.81 0.88 -8.31
C ILE A 149 -9.68 1.13 -9.82
N GLY A 150 -10.80 1.50 -10.44
CA GLY A 150 -10.89 1.82 -11.87
C GLY A 150 -11.48 0.69 -12.71
N ARG A 151 -11.51 0.89 -14.04
CA ARG A 151 -12.11 -0.08 -14.98
C ARG A 151 -11.27 -1.35 -15.20
N LYS A 152 -9.95 -1.25 -15.02
CA LYS A 152 -9.00 -2.38 -15.01
C LYS A 152 -8.37 -2.36 -13.63
N ARG A 153 -8.86 -3.17 -12.70
CA ARG A 153 -8.42 -3.11 -11.29
C ARG A 153 -7.12 -3.88 -11.13
N CYS A 154 -7.13 -5.15 -11.55
CA CYS A 154 -5.97 -6.02 -11.56
C CYS A 154 -5.26 -6.08 -12.91
N LYS A 155 -3.94 -6.24 -12.84
CA LYS A 155 -3.10 -6.72 -13.94
C LYS A 155 -3.53 -8.15 -14.31
N GLY A 156 -3.16 -8.57 -15.52
CA GLY A 156 -3.53 -9.88 -16.05
C GLY A 156 -3.09 -11.02 -15.12
N GLY A 157 -3.95 -12.01 -14.94
CA GLY A 157 -3.64 -13.21 -14.15
C GLY A 157 -4.04 -13.13 -12.67
N TYR A 158 -4.66 -12.03 -12.23
CA TYR A 158 -5.04 -11.80 -10.84
C TYR A 158 -6.45 -11.25 -10.68
N TYR A 159 -7.07 -11.52 -9.54
CA TYR A 159 -8.38 -10.99 -9.14
C TYR A 159 -8.45 -10.81 -7.62
N GLY A 160 -9.55 -10.21 -7.14
CA GLY A 160 -9.73 -9.82 -5.75
C GLY A 160 -9.77 -8.30 -5.60
N ASP A 161 -10.13 -7.82 -4.42
CA ASP A 161 -10.21 -6.38 -4.16
C ASP A 161 -8.82 -5.74 -4.03
N GLN A 162 -7.78 -6.53 -3.75
CA GLN A 162 -6.38 -6.12 -3.71
C GLN A 162 -5.51 -6.94 -4.68
N CYS A 163 -6.10 -7.66 -5.64
CA CYS A 163 -5.40 -8.56 -6.57
C CYS A 163 -4.49 -9.62 -5.89
N GLU A 164 -4.94 -10.09 -4.73
CA GLU A 164 -4.28 -11.07 -3.89
C GLU A 164 -4.38 -12.48 -4.49
N ASN A 165 -5.44 -12.76 -5.25
CA ASN A 165 -5.72 -14.08 -5.80
C ASN A 165 -5.21 -14.21 -7.25
N ILE A 166 -4.73 -15.41 -7.57
CA ILE A 166 -4.29 -15.80 -8.91
C ILE A 166 -5.49 -16.39 -9.68
N CYS A 167 -5.62 -16.16 -10.99
CA CYS A 167 -6.78 -16.65 -11.75
C CYS A 167 -7.06 -18.16 -11.55
N PRO A 168 -8.33 -18.57 -11.55
CA PRO A 168 -8.70 -19.97 -11.72
C PRO A 168 -8.07 -20.59 -12.98
N ASN A 169 -7.96 -21.92 -13.02
CA ASN A 169 -7.30 -22.62 -14.13
C ASN A 169 -7.96 -22.38 -15.49
N ASP A 170 -9.26 -22.09 -15.54
CA ASP A 170 -10.04 -21.86 -16.74
C ASP A 170 -10.11 -20.38 -17.17
N LYS A 171 -9.37 -19.48 -16.51
CA LYS A 171 -9.48 -18.03 -16.73
C LYS A 171 -8.15 -17.31 -16.85
N TRP A 172 -8.17 -16.21 -17.59
CA TRP A 172 -7.00 -15.36 -17.84
C TRP A 172 -7.36 -13.87 -18.02
N GLY A 173 -6.32 -13.06 -18.12
CA GLY A 173 -6.39 -11.63 -18.42
C GLY A 173 -6.73 -10.78 -17.21
N VAL A 174 -7.06 -9.50 -17.48
CA VAL A 174 -7.35 -8.51 -16.43
C VAL A 174 -8.56 -8.94 -15.61
N ASP A 175 -8.44 -8.91 -14.29
CA ASP A 175 -9.50 -9.32 -13.36
C ASP A 175 -10.06 -10.73 -13.66
N CYS A 176 -9.27 -11.60 -14.31
CA CYS A 176 -9.66 -12.94 -14.76
C CYS A 176 -10.97 -12.96 -15.57
N ARG A 177 -11.16 -11.94 -16.43
CA ARG A 177 -12.41 -11.73 -17.15
C ARG A 177 -12.64 -12.71 -18.31
N TYR A 178 -11.57 -13.30 -18.84
CA TYR A 178 -11.64 -14.13 -20.04
C TYR A 178 -11.48 -15.60 -19.69
N ASN A 179 -12.21 -16.46 -20.39
CA ASN A 179 -12.05 -17.91 -20.26
C ASN A 179 -10.90 -18.39 -21.15
N CYS A 180 -10.17 -19.41 -20.69
CA CYS A 180 -9.19 -20.10 -21.51
C CYS A 180 -9.88 -20.71 -22.74
N PRO A 181 -9.17 -20.81 -23.89
CA PRO A 181 -9.70 -21.47 -25.06
C PRO A 181 -10.14 -22.93 -24.75
N PRO A 182 -11.24 -23.43 -25.35
CA PRO A 182 -11.78 -24.76 -25.08
C PRO A 182 -10.79 -25.89 -25.35
N LEU A 183 -9.92 -25.73 -26.35
CA LEU A 183 -8.88 -26.70 -26.72
C LEU A 183 -7.77 -26.82 -25.67
N CYS A 184 -7.72 -25.90 -24.71
CA CYS A 184 -6.82 -25.99 -23.57
C CYS A 184 -7.45 -26.76 -22.39
N ASN A 185 -8.74 -27.12 -22.44
CA ASN A 185 -9.46 -27.72 -21.30
C ASN A 185 -10.34 -28.93 -21.70
N PRO A 186 -10.01 -30.20 -21.36
CA PRO A 186 -8.91 -30.69 -20.52
C PRO A 186 -7.63 -30.99 -21.34
N PRO A 187 -6.44 -31.17 -20.72
CA PRO A 187 -5.17 -31.24 -21.45
C PRO A 187 -5.02 -32.51 -22.30
N PRO A 188 -4.23 -32.47 -23.40
CA PRO A 188 -3.61 -33.67 -23.94
C PRO A 188 -2.74 -34.31 -22.85
N SER A 189 -2.77 -35.64 -22.77
CA SER A 189 -1.98 -36.48 -21.88
C SER A 189 -0.48 -36.48 -22.19
N GLN A 190 0.09 -35.34 -22.60
CA GLN A 190 1.47 -35.27 -23.06
C GLN A 190 2.36 -34.63 -22.00
N THR A 191 3.12 -35.51 -21.36
CA THR A 191 4.32 -35.21 -20.60
C THR A 191 5.28 -34.38 -21.47
N VAL A 192 5.37 -33.07 -21.25
CA VAL A 192 6.46 -32.27 -21.82
C VAL A 192 7.62 -32.31 -20.82
N MET A 193 8.66 -33.09 -21.16
CA MET A 193 9.94 -33.15 -20.42
C MET A 193 9.84 -33.49 -18.92
N GLY A 194 9.01 -34.47 -18.55
CA GLY A 194 9.07 -35.10 -17.23
C GLY A 194 8.73 -34.22 -16.02
N LYS A 195 8.08 -33.06 -16.20
CA LYS A 195 7.54 -32.25 -15.11
C LYS A 195 6.03 -32.11 -15.25
N ASN A 196 5.29 -32.47 -14.19
CA ASN A 196 3.87 -32.19 -14.05
C ASN A 196 3.66 -30.68 -13.95
N VAL A 197 3.39 -30.02 -15.06
CA VAL A 197 3.00 -28.60 -15.14
C VAL A 197 1.99 -28.57 -16.30
N MET A 198 0.80 -27.99 -16.19
CA MET A 198 0.63 -26.56 -16.42
C MET A 198 -0.84 -26.19 -16.27
N ARG A 199 -1.09 -24.98 -15.78
CA ARG A 199 -2.35 -24.29 -16.00
C ARG A 199 -2.62 -24.28 -17.51
N PRO A 200 -3.86 -24.57 -17.95
CA PRO A 200 -4.14 -24.90 -19.34
C PRO A 200 -3.86 -23.76 -20.32
N CYS A 201 -3.94 -22.50 -19.88
CA CYS A 201 -3.52 -21.34 -20.66
C CYS A 201 -2.74 -20.32 -19.80
N ASP A 202 -1.87 -19.53 -20.43
CA ASP A 202 -1.15 -18.43 -19.81
C ASP A 202 -2.11 -17.40 -19.25
N ILE A 203 -1.86 -16.98 -18.03
CA ILE A 203 -2.88 -16.31 -17.21
C ILE A 203 -2.94 -14.83 -17.49
N GLN A 204 -1.91 -14.28 -18.13
CA GLN A 204 -1.86 -12.88 -18.52
C GLN A 204 -2.42 -12.69 -19.92
N THR A 205 -2.07 -13.60 -20.83
CA THR A 205 -2.24 -13.45 -22.27
C THR A 205 -3.30 -14.37 -22.87
N GLY A 206 -3.66 -15.46 -22.17
CA GLY A 206 -4.62 -16.46 -22.62
C GLY A 206 -4.05 -17.50 -23.58
N TRP A 207 -2.73 -17.47 -23.80
CA TRP A 207 -2.08 -18.34 -24.78
C TRP A 207 -1.89 -19.73 -24.22
N CYS A 208 -2.21 -20.75 -25.00
CA CYS A 208 -1.83 -22.12 -24.66
C CYS A 208 -1.08 -22.77 -25.81
N MET A 209 -0.15 -23.65 -25.47
CA MET A 209 0.52 -24.51 -26.42
C MET A 209 -0.29 -25.80 -26.50
N VAL A 210 -0.83 -26.10 -27.68
CA VAL A 210 -1.54 -27.36 -27.93
C VAL A 210 -0.72 -28.15 -28.93
N GLY A 211 -0.05 -29.19 -28.42
CA GLY A 211 1.04 -29.86 -29.09
C GLY A 211 2.19 -28.89 -29.31
N CYS A 212 2.14 -28.22 -30.45
CA CYS A 212 3.28 -27.59 -31.06
C CYS A 212 2.97 -26.20 -31.62
N SER A 213 1.70 -25.88 -31.76
CA SER A 213 1.26 -24.56 -32.20
C SER A 213 0.70 -23.77 -31.03
N TRP A 214 0.87 -22.45 -31.12
CA TRP A 214 0.32 -21.50 -30.15
C TRP A 214 -1.10 -21.12 -30.53
N MET A 215 -2.00 -21.16 -29.54
CA MET A 215 -3.39 -20.75 -29.71
C MET A 215 -3.75 -19.56 -28.84
N LYS A 216 -4.62 -18.70 -29.38
CA LYS A 216 -5.34 -17.66 -28.64
C LYS A 216 -6.76 -17.55 -29.19
N ASP A 217 -7.75 -17.45 -28.31
CA ASP A 217 -9.17 -17.31 -28.69
C ASP A 217 -9.67 -18.43 -29.66
N GLY A 218 -9.07 -19.63 -29.59
CA GLY A 218 -9.40 -20.77 -30.44
C GLY A 218 -8.79 -20.74 -31.86
N ARG A 219 -7.87 -19.82 -32.15
CA ARG A 219 -7.17 -19.72 -33.45
C ARG A 219 -5.68 -19.95 -33.31
N ALA A 220 -5.07 -20.63 -34.29
CA ALA A 220 -3.62 -20.78 -34.40
C ALA A 220 -2.99 -19.44 -34.83
N LEU A 221 -1.81 -19.12 -34.27
CA LEU A 221 -1.11 -17.86 -34.53
C LEU A 221 0.19 -17.99 -35.33
N GLY A 222 0.45 -19.17 -35.91
CA GLY A 222 1.57 -19.41 -36.82
C GLY A 222 1.16 -20.36 -37.95
N ARG A 223 1.75 -20.14 -39.13
CA ARG A 223 1.66 -21.01 -40.33
C ARG A 223 3.07 -21.45 -40.70
N ASP A 224 3.19 -22.62 -41.31
CA ASP A 224 4.47 -23.07 -41.88
C ASP A 224 4.81 -22.31 -43.17
N SER A 225 5.94 -22.66 -43.80
CA SER A 225 6.40 -22.10 -45.07
C SER A 225 5.45 -22.34 -46.25
N ASP A 226 4.49 -23.27 -46.11
CA ASP A 226 3.52 -23.66 -47.14
C ASP A 226 2.11 -23.13 -46.85
N ASN A 227 1.97 -22.23 -45.89
CA ASN A 227 0.74 -21.49 -45.58
C ASN A 227 -0.41 -22.35 -45.05
N LEU A 228 -0.10 -23.53 -44.48
CA LEU A 228 -1.04 -24.44 -43.83
C LEU A 228 -1.05 -24.22 -42.31
N ASP A 229 -2.20 -24.46 -41.66
CA ASP A 229 -2.33 -24.48 -40.20
C ASP A 229 -1.71 -25.79 -39.67
N VAL A 230 -0.40 -25.81 -39.38
CA VAL A 230 0.29 -27.04 -38.97
C VAL A 230 0.87 -26.94 -37.55
N SER A 231 0.77 -28.05 -36.81
CA SER A 231 1.39 -28.35 -35.52
C SER A 231 2.93 -28.33 -35.58
N VAL A 232 3.58 -27.26 -35.08
CA VAL A 232 5.05 -27.04 -35.07
C VAL A 232 5.88 -27.99 -34.15
N VAL A 233 6.10 -29.26 -34.50
CA VAL A 233 7.08 -30.08 -33.77
C VAL A 233 8.47 -29.62 -34.18
N TYR A 234 9.18 -28.92 -33.28
CA TYR A 234 10.63 -28.77 -33.42
C TYR A 234 11.27 -30.15 -33.26
N HIS A 235 11.54 -30.84 -34.36
CA HIS A 235 12.61 -31.83 -34.42
C HIS A 235 13.90 -31.08 -34.75
N SER A 236 14.68 -30.76 -33.72
CA SER A 236 16.10 -30.48 -33.90
C SER A 236 16.83 -31.79 -34.21
N ILE A 237 16.93 -32.14 -35.50
CA ILE A 237 17.97 -33.06 -35.97
C ILE A 237 19.15 -32.18 -36.36
N LEU A 238 20.20 -32.22 -35.54
CA LEU A 238 21.52 -31.74 -35.91
C LEU A 238 22.01 -32.58 -37.09
N VAL A 239 22.21 -31.95 -38.25
CA VAL A 239 23.12 -32.44 -39.29
C VAL A 239 24.09 -31.32 -39.61
N ASN A 240 25.28 -31.40 -39.02
CA ASN A 240 26.57 -31.30 -39.70
C ASN A 240 27.64 -31.88 -38.79
#